data_AF-A0A392TZX7-F1
#
_entry.id   AF-A0A392TZX7-F1
#
_cell.length_a   1.000
_cell.length_b   1.000
_cell.length_c   1.000
_cell.angle_alpha   90.00
_cell.angle_beta   90.00
_cell.angle_gamma   90.00
#
_symmetry.space_group_name_H-M   'P 1'
#
loop_
_entity.id
_entity.type
_entity.pdbx_description
1 polymer ?
#
loop_
_entity_poly.entity_id
_entity_poly.type
_entity_poly.pdbx_seq_one_letter_code
_entity_poly.pdbx_strand_id
1 'polypeptide(L)' 'MQLIGTDEGPSRPRGKGATTSVRRAREQAVEAAGGRRKRRRAARTQPQPEPQGDPKPVAAEPVHVAE' A
#
# COMPACT_ATOMS: atom_id res chain seq x y z
N MET A 1 12.54 31.47 -21.48
CA MET A 1 12.00 31.15 -20.14
C MET A 1 12.64 29.84 -19.68
N GLN A 2 13.75 29.88 -18.94
CA GLN A 2 14.35 28.68 -18.35
C GLN A 2 14.00 28.66 -16.85
N LEU A 3 13.16 27.72 -16.44
CA LEU A 3 12.71 27.50 -15.06
C LEU A 3 13.20 26.12 -14.61
N ILE A 4 14.41 26.02 -14.08
CA ILE A 4 14.82 24.83 -13.30
C ILE A 4 15.80 25.26 -12.20
N GLY A 5 15.27 25.95 -11.20
CA GLY A 5 15.96 26.11 -9.92
C GLY A 5 15.79 24.83 -9.12
N THR A 6 16.64 23.83 -9.31
CA THR A 6 16.84 22.81 -8.27
C THR A 6 17.82 23.38 -7.25
N ASP A 7 17.33 24.31 -6.44
CA ASP A 7 17.97 24.76 -5.21
C ASP A 7 17.86 23.61 -4.17
N GLU A 8 18.59 22.52 -4.40
CA GLU A 8 18.85 21.52 -3.37
C GLU A 8 19.99 22.07 -2.50
N GLY A 9 19.68 23.07 -1.67
CA GLY A 9 20.60 23.57 -0.65
C GLY A 9 21.11 22.43 0.25
N PRO A 10 22.24 22.63 0.97
CA PRO A 10 22.88 21.57 1.74
C PRO A 10 21.91 20.92 2.72
N SER A 11 21.79 19.59 2.63
CA SER A 11 20.91 18.79 3.49
C SER A 11 21.16 19.11 4.96
N ARG A 12 20.14 19.63 5.66
CA ARG A 12 20.25 19.98 7.08
C ARG A 12 20.61 18.73 7.91
N PRO A 13 21.61 18.80 8.80
CA PRO A 13 21.98 17.67 9.63
C PRO A 13 20.79 17.28 10.52
N ARG A 14 20.24 16.09 10.30
CA ARG A 14 19.22 15.53 11.19
C ARG A 14 19.92 15.17 12.50
N GLY A 15 19.55 15.87 13.58
CA GLY A 15 20.08 15.58 14.92
C GLY A 15 19.96 14.10 15.27
N LYS A 16 20.95 13.54 15.97
CA LYS A 16 20.86 12.17 16.46
C LYS A 16 19.73 12.11 17.48
N GLY A 17 18.65 11.39 17.16
CA GLY A 17 17.54 11.19 18.10
C GLY A 17 18.03 10.50 19.37
N ALA A 18 17.49 10.89 20.53
CA ALA A 18 17.89 10.40 21.85
C ALA A 18 17.88 8.85 21.98
N THR A 19 17.09 8.17 21.16
CA THR A 19 16.91 6.71 21.20
C THR A 19 17.63 5.96 20.08
N THR A 20 18.48 6.64 19.29
CA THR A 20 19.15 6.05 18.13
C THR A 20 20.11 4.91 18.50
N SER A 21 20.86 5.04 19.60
CA SER A 21 21.75 3.99 20.12
C SER A 21 20.98 2.77 20.60
N VAL A 22 19.93 2.97 21.40
CA VAL A 22 19.05 1.90 21.90
C VAL A 22 18.39 1.15 20.75
N ARG A 23 17.90 1.88 19.73
CA ARG A 23 17.36 1.28 18.52
C ARG A 23 18.39 0.43 17.81
N ARG A 24 19.61 0.95 17.58
CA ARG A 24 20.69 0.19 16.93
C ARG A 24 21.06 -1.08 17.71
N ALA A 25 21.20 -1.00 19.03
CA ALA A 25 21.53 -2.15 19.88
C ALA A 25 20.45 -3.26 19.76
N ARG A 26 19.17 -2.87 19.76
CA ARG A 26 18.07 -3.81 19.56
C ARG A 26 18.08 -4.46 18.18
N GLU A 27 18.43 -3.71 17.13
CA GLU A 27 18.53 -4.25 15.77
C GLU A 27 19.67 -5.27 15.66
N GLN A 28 20.83 -5.01 16.28
CA GLN A 28 21.94 -5.96 16.34
C GLN A 28 21.59 -7.23 17.12
N ALA A 29 20.88 -7.11 18.25
CA ALA A 29 20.45 -8.28 19.01
C ALA A 29 19.51 -9.19 18.21
N VAL A 30 18.62 -8.60 17.40
CA VAL A 30 17.73 -9.35 16.50
C VAL A 30 18.53 -10.05 15.39
N GLU A 31 19.52 -9.36 14.81
CA GLU A 31 20.39 -9.93 13.78
C GLU A 31 21.28 -11.06 14.32
N ALA A 32 21.85 -10.90 15.52
CA ALA A 32 22.64 -11.93 16.19
C ALA A 32 21.83 -13.19 16.52
N ALA A 33 20.53 -13.03 16.80
CA ALA A 33 19.59 -14.14 16.96
C ALA A 33 19.13 -14.76 15.62
N GLY A 34 19.70 -14.35 14.48
CA GLY A 34 19.27 -14.78 13.14
C GLY A 34 17.91 -14.22 12.71
N GLY A 35 17.36 -13.28 13.47
CA GLY A 35 16.08 -12.66 13.22
C GLY A 35 16.16 -11.54 12.17
N ARG A 36 15.05 -11.30 11.48
CA ARG A 36 14.88 -10.15 10.58
C ARG A 36 13.81 -9.21 11.12
N ARG A 37 14.07 -7.91 11.07
CA ARG A 37 13.05 -6.90 11.38
C ARG A 37 11.81 -7.12 10.51
N LYS A 38 10.67 -7.35 11.14
CA LYS A 38 9.37 -7.41 10.47
C LYS A 38 9.05 -6.00 9.95
N ARG A 39 9.31 -5.75 8.67
CA ARG A 39 8.86 -4.53 8.01
C ARG A 39 7.34 -4.64 7.91
N ARG A 40 6.60 -3.77 8.61
CA ARG A 40 5.17 -3.59 8.33
C ARG A 40 5.07 -3.01 6.91
N ARG A 41 4.87 -3.88 5.92
CA ARG A 41 4.33 -3.44 4.63
C ARG A 41 2.86 -3.19 4.88
N ALA A 42 2.41 -1.95 4.66
CA ALA A 42 0.99 -1.70 4.53
C ALA A 42 0.47 -2.54 3.36
N ALA A 43 -0.70 -3.17 3.53
CA ALA A 43 -1.39 -3.79 2.40
C ALA A 43 -1.62 -2.69 1.36
N ARG A 44 -1.21 -2.94 0.12
CA ARG A 44 -1.46 -2.01 -0.98
C ARG A 44 -2.96 -2.07 -1.24
N THR A 45 -3.66 -0.96 -1.09
CA THR A 45 -5.10 -0.89 -1.39
C THR A 45 -5.26 -1.16 -2.89
N GLN A 46 -5.88 -2.29 -3.24
CA GLN A 46 -6.40 -2.51 -4.58
C GLN A 46 -7.73 -1.75 -4.70
N PRO A 47 -8.05 -1.12 -5.84
CA PRO A 47 -9.38 -0.58 -6.07
C PRO A 47 -10.42 -1.71 -5.93
N GLN A 48 -11.60 -1.41 -5.39
CA GLN A 48 -12.66 -2.40 -5.31
C GLN A 48 -13.10 -2.79 -6.73
N PRO A 49 -13.39 -4.09 -6.98
CA PRO A 49 -13.96 -4.51 -8.25
C PRO A 49 -15.28 -3.78 -8.49
N GLU A 50 -15.54 -3.44 -9.75
CA GLU A 50 -16.82 -2.85 -10.14
C GLU A 50 -17.97 -3.81 -9.81
N PRO A 51 -19.12 -3.31 -9.33
CA PRO A 51 -20.28 -4.14 -9.07
C PRO A 51 -20.72 -4.80 -10.38
N GLN A 52 -20.79 -6.13 -10.38
CA GLN A 52 -21.27 -6.90 -11.52
C GLN A 52 -22.77 -6.60 -11.65
N GLY A 53 -23.13 -5.80 -12.65
CA GLY A 53 -24.47 -5.22 -12.81
C GLY A 53 -25.59 -6.25 -12.75
N ASP A 54 -26.77 -5.80 -12.30
CA ASP A 54 -27.94 -6.64 -12.09
C ASP A 54 -28.27 -7.49 -13.32
N PRO A 55 -28.59 -8.79 -13.14
CA PRO A 55 -29.00 -9.63 -14.24
C PRO A 55 -30.27 -9.05 -14.88
N LYS A 56 -30.21 -8.82 -16.20
CA LYS A 56 -31.37 -8.38 -16.98
C LYS A 56 -32.49 -9.42 -16.82
N PRO A 57 -33.74 -9.01 -16.52
CA PRO A 57 -34.85 -9.96 -16.49
C PRO A 57 -35.01 -10.57 -17.88
N VAL A 58 -34.78 -11.87 -17.98
CA VAL A 58 -35.08 -12.64 -19.18
C VAL A 58 -36.59 -12.68 -19.27
N ALA A 59 -37.17 -11.95 -20.23
CA ALA A 59 -38.60 -11.99 -20.48
C ALA A 59 -38.96 -13.44 -20.83
N ALA A 60 -39.74 -14.10 -19.97
CA ALA A 60 -40.32 -15.40 -20.27
C ALA A 60 -41.33 -15.19 -21.41
N GLU A 61 -41.02 -15.69 -22.60
CA GLU A 61 -41.99 -15.73 -23.69
C GLU A 61 -43.14 -16.66 -23.27
N PRO A 62 -44.41 -16.20 -23.31
CA PRO A 62 -45.54 -17.05 -22.96
C PRO A 62 -45.75 -18.08 -24.08
N VAL A 63 -45.36 -19.32 -23.83
CA VAL A 63 -45.68 -20.47 -24.69
C VAL A 63 -47.21 -20.58 -24.76
N HIS A 64 -47.79 -20.30 -25.93
CA HIS A 64 -49.23 -20.49 -26.17
C HIS A 64 -49.49 -21.98 -26.39
N VAL A 65 -50.11 -22.62 -25.41
CA VAL A 65 -50.73 -23.94 -25.57
C VAL A 65 -52.10 -23.71 -26.23
N ALA A 66 -52.25 -24.19 -27.46
CA ALA A 66 -53.55 -24.36 -28.09
C ALA A 66 -54.22 -25.62 -27.52
N GLU A 67 -55.50 -25.50 -27.19
CA GLU A 67 -56.42 -26.50 -26.64
C GLU A 67 -56.47 -27.81 -27.44
#